data_AF-A0A5E3X7P6-F1
#
_entry.id   AF-A0A5E3X7P6-F1
#
_cell.length_a   1.000
_cell.length_b   1.000
_cell.length_c   1.000
_cell.angle_alpha   90.00
_cell.angle_beta   90.00
_cell.angle_gamma   90.00
#
_symmetry.space_group_name_H-M   'P 1'
#
loop_
_entity.id
_entity.type
_entity.pdbx_description
1 polymer ?
#
loop_
_entity_poly.entity_id
_entity_poly.type
_entity_poly.pdbx_seq_one_letter_code
_entity_poly.pdbx_strand_id
1 'polypeptide(L)'
;MEKTSLSSRRIHMWSMLPTREGKPYKTLRDTDATTLQRALDKARGRTCHECGKLDSSGWYRHPNCAGAYLCHRCYLQKKNARDLLAGRTCLGCSNKAPSSWHRHPIINGASLCGPCYSRFHATHTVGRTCHECGCTTTRSWLKHPSGSGASWCVACWQRDYRAKKRAAELATKKGTS
;
A
#
# COMPACT_ATOMS: atom_id res chain seq x y z
N MET A 1 -51.68 22.64 -52.19
CA MET A 1 -51.12 21.41 -52.81
C MET A 1 -49.67 21.32 -52.37
N GLU A 2 -49.42 20.93 -51.12
CA GLU A 2 -49.13 19.52 -50.74
C GLU A 2 -48.11 18.85 -51.67
N LYS A 3 -46.92 18.60 -51.12
CA LYS A 3 -46.42 17.25 -50.87
C LYS A 3 -45.18 17.29 -49.97
N THR A 4 -45.41 16.82 -48.76
CA THR A 4 -44.44 16.32 -47.79
C THR A 4 -43.64 15.15 -48.39
N SER A 5 -42.34 15.10 -48.10
CA SER A 5 -41.55 13.86 -48.18
C SER A 5 -40.54 13.82 -47.03
N LEU A 6 -40.89 13.04 -46.01
CA LEU A 6 -40.06 12.68 -44.87
C LEU A 6 -39.19 11.49 -45.28
N SER A 7 -37.87 11.67 -45.30
CA SER A 7 -36.92 10.56 -45.40
C SER A 7 -36.19 10.38 -44.08
N SER A 8 -36.77 9.46 -43.31
CA SER A 8 -36.18 8.53 -42.35
C SER A 8 -34.64 8.53 -42.23
N ARG A 9 -34.14 8.77 -41.00
CA ARG A 9 -32.97 8.06 -40.48
C ARG A 9 -33.07 7.89 -38.96
N ARG A 10 -32.91 6.64 -38.56
CA ARG A 10 -33.11 6.03 -37.24
C ARG A 10 -32.54 6.84 -36.07
N ILE A 11 -33.41 7.11 -35.11
CA ILE A 11 -33.05 7.35 -33.72
C ILE A 11 -32.62 6.00 -33.13
N HIS A 12 -31.32 5.77 -32.95
CA HIS A 12 -30.86 4.71 -32.06
C HIS A 12 -30.93 5.24 -30.62
N MET A 13 -32.04 4.93 -29.97
CA MET A 13 -32.18 4.87 -28.52
C MET A 13 -31.10 3.93 -27.98
N TRP A 14 -30.04 4.47 -27.38
CA TRP A 14 -29.23 3.74 -26.41
C TRP A 14 -29.57 4.25 -25.02
N SER A 15 -30.57 3.61 -24.42
CA SER A 15 -30.84 3.69 -23.01
C SER A 15 -29.76 2.96 -22.23
N MET A 16 -29.14 3.69 -21.31
CA MET A 16 -28.61 3.30 -20.00
C MET A 16 -27.85 1.96 -19.86
N LEU A 17 -26.60 2.05 -19.39
CA LEU A 17 -26.25 1.71 -18.01
C LEU A 17 -24.78 2.06 -17.72
N PRO A 18 -24.47 2.80 -16.64
CA PRO A 18 -23.12 3.07 -16.21
C PRO A 18 -22.66 1.99 -15.22
N THR A 19 -21.85 1.03 -15.65
CA THR A 19 -20.99 0.26 -14.75
C THR A 19 -19.73 -0.11 -15.55
N ARG A 20 -18.53 0.10 -15.06
CA ARG A 20 -18.00 -0.62 -13.91
C ARG A 20 -16.86 0.19 -13.31
N GLU A 21 -17.04 0.58 -12.05
CA GLU A 21 -16.02 1.24 -11.25
C GLU A 21 -14.71 0.46 -11.29
N GLY A 22 -13.66 1.10 -11.79
CA GLY A 22 -12.29 0.68 -11.54
C GLY A 22 -11.99 0.80 -10.05
N LYS A 23 -12.24 -0.25 -9.27
CA LYS A 23 -11.80 -0.33 -7.88
C LYS A 23 -10.36 -0.85 -7.80
N PRO A 24 -9.41 -0.06 -7.26
CA PRO A 24 -8.04 -0.48 -7.10
C PRO A 24 -7.90 -1.41 -5.89
N TYR A 25 -6.89 -2.28 -5.96
CA TYR A 25 -6.32 -3.14 -4.93
C TYR A 25 -6.77 -2.86 -3.47
N LYS A 26 -7.61 -3.73 -2.92
CA LYS A 26 -7.60 -4.25 -1.54
C LYS A 26 -8.81 -5.18 -1.43
N THR A 27 -8.56 -6.41 -1.01
CA THR A 27 -9.56 -7.47 -0.88
C THR A 27 -10.64 -7.04 0.12
N LEU A 28 -11.91 -7.08 -0.30
CA LEU A 28 -13.09 -6.72 0.50
C LEU A 28 -13.18 -7.43 1.87
N ARG A 29 -12.48 -8.56 2.05
CA ARG A 29 -12.44 -9.26 3.34
C ARG A 29 -11.62 -8.55 4.43
N ASP A 30 -10.63 -7.73 4.07
CA ASP A 30 -9.72 -7.11 5.06
C ASP A 30 -10.24 -5.78 5.60
N THR A 31 -11.09 -5.11 4.82
CA THR A 31 -11.76 -3.86 5.23
C THR A 31 -12.76 -4.11 6.35
N ASP A 32 -13.43 -5.25 6.35
CA ASP A 32 -14.48 -5.58 7.32
C ASP A 32 -13.87 -5.92 8.68
N ALA A 33 -12.78 -6.70 8.71
CA ALA A 33 -12.08 -7.06 9.94
C ALA A 33 -11.45 -5.83 10.63
N THR A 34 -10.80 -4.95 9.86
CA THR A 34 -10.17 -3.73 10.41
C THR A 34 -11.23 -2.74 10.92
N THR A 35 -12.35 -2.62 10.22
CA THR A 35 -13.47 -1.75 10.61
C THR A 35 -14.17 -2.29 11.86
N LEU A 36 -14.39 -3.60 11.92
CA LEU A 36 -14.93 -4.27 13.10
C LEU A 36 -14.02 -4.09 14.32
N GLN A 37 -12.71 -4.24 14.16
CA GLN A 37 -11.75 -4.03 15.24
C GLN A 37 -11.81 -2.60 15.78
N ARG A 38 -11.90 -1.59 14.91
CA ARG A 38 -12.08 -0.19 15.34
C ARG A 38 -13.41 0.05 16.05
N ALA A 39 -14.48 -0.58 15.58
CA ALA A 39 -15.79 -0.50 16.24
C ALA A 39 -15.75 -1.14 17.65
N LEU A 40 -15.09 -2.28 17.79
CA LEU A 40 -14.88 -2.95 19.08
C LEU A 40 -14.01 -2.11 20.03
N ASP A 41 -12.95 -1.48 19.52
CA ASP A 41 -12.11 -0.60 20.33
C ASP A 41 -12.89 0.61 20.85
N LYS A 42 -13.79 1.18 20.02
CA LYS A 42 -14.72 2.22 20.42
C LYS A 42 -15.72 1.71 21.47
N ALA A 43 -16.30 0.53 21.26
CA ALA A 43 -17.25 -0.09 22.21
C ALA A 43 -16.60 -0.40 23.57
N ARG A 44 -15.30 -0.73 23.57
CA ARG A 44 -14.50 -0.94 24.81
C ARG A 44 -14.04 0.37 25.45
N GLY A 45 -14.41 1.53 24.89
CA GLY A 45 -13.99 2.84 25.40
C GLY A 45 -12.48 3.03 25.39
N ARG A 46 -11.76 2.37 24.48
CA ARG A 46 -10.29 2.46 24.44
C ARG A 46 -9.89 3.86 23.98
N THR A 47 -9.13 4.57 24.82
CA THR A 47 -8.67 5.93 24.55
C THR A 47 -7.16 6.02 24.59
N CYS A 48 -6.61 6.98 23.84
CA CYS A 48 -5.19 7.25 23.88
C CYS A 48 -4.86 8.05 25.14
N HIS A 49 -4.09 7.47 26.04
CA HIS A 49 -3.68 8.10 27.30
C HIS A 49 -3.01 9.47 27.09
N GLU A 50 -2.22 9.61 26.03
CA GLU A 50 -1.44 10.85 25.78
C GLU A 50 -2.20 11.97 25.07
N CYS A 51 -3.22 11.66 24.25
CA CYS A 51 -3.87 12.68 23.43
C CYS A 51 -5.40 12.57 23.38
N GLY A 52 -5.99 11.72 24.22
CA GLY A 52 -7.43 11.56 24.36
C GLY A 52 -8.16 10.96 23.15
N LYS A 53 -7.48 10.70 22.02
CA LYS A 53 -8.14 10.17 20.83
C LYS A 53 -8.86 8.87 21.12
N LEU A 54 -10.09 8.77 20.61
CA LEU A 54 -10.97 7.60 20.70
C LEU A 54 -10.87 6.66 19.48
N ASP A 55 -10.15 7.09 18.45
CA ASP A 55 -9.98 6.33 17.21
C ASP A 55 -8.51 6.30 16.78
N SER A 56 -8.07 5.14 16.32
CA SER A 56 -6.72 4.94 15.82
C SER A 56 -6.66 3.84 14.76
N SER A 57 -5.64 3.93 13.90
CA SER A 57 -5.30 2.84 12.98
C SER A 57 -4.74 1.61 13.71
N GLY A 58 -4.36 1.74 14.97
CA GLY A 58 -3.91 0.66 15.84
C GLY A 58 -3.60 1.15 17.25
N TRP A 59 -3.72 0.24 18.21
CA TRP A 59 -3.53 0.50 19.63
C TRP A 59 -2.31 -0.23 20.18
N TYR A 60 -1.52 0.48 20.97
CA TYR A 60 -0.28 -0.03 21.56
C TYR A 60 -0.35 0.14 23.09
N ARG A 61 0.26 -0.75 23.86
CA ARG A 61 0.27 -0.61 25.32
C ARG A 61 1.15 0.56 25.75
N HIS A 62 0.71 1.29 26.77
CA HIS A 62 1.55 2.31 27.40
C HIS A 62 2.67 1.61 28.20
N PRO A 63 3.95 1.99 28.04
CA PRO A 63 5.06 1.29 28.68
C PRO A 63 5.06 1.43 30.21
N ASN A 64 4.53 2.54 30.73
CA ASN A 64 4.65 2.88 32.16
C ASN A 64 3.30 2.90 32.90
N CYS A 65 2.19 2.67 32.21
CA CYS A 65 0.85 2.77 32.80
C CYS A 65 0.08 1.50 32.48
N ALA A 66 -0.08 0.62 33.47
CA ALA A 66 -0.79 -0.63 33.30
C ALA A 66 -2.24 -0.37 32.82
N GLY A 67 -2.68 -1.10 31.79
CA GLY A 67 -4.01 -0.96 31.21
C GLY A 67 -4.22 0.26 30.29
N ALA A 68 -3.28 1.21 30.26
CA ALA A 68 -3.38 2.38 29.38
C ALA A 68 -2.90 2.06 27.96
N TYR A 69 -3.48 2.75 26.97
CA TYR A 69 -3.17 2.56 25.56
C TYR A 69 -2.66 3.85 24.91
N LEU A 70 -1.85 3.66 23.86
CA LEU A 70 -1.35 4.67 22.96
C LEU A 70 -1.96 4.46 21.58
N CYS A 71 -2.42 5.54 20.95
CA CYS A 71 -2.73 5.52 19.54
C CYS A 71 -1.44 5.32 18.71
N HIS A 72 -1.56 4.80 17.49
CA HIS A 72 -0.42 4.56 16.60
C HIS A 72 0.52 5.76 16.46
N ARG A 73 -0.02 6.98 16.34
CA ARG A 73 0.77 8.21 16.24
C ARG A 73 1.61 8.47 17.49
N CYS A 74 1.02 8.43 18.68
CA CYS A 74 1.73 8.67 19.94
C CYS A 74 2.77 7.58 20.22
N TYR A 75 2.44 6.33 19.88
CA TYR A 75 3.40 5.23 19.94
C TYR A 75 4.63 5.50 19.05
N LEU A 76 4.42 5.88 17.78
CA LEU A 76 5.52 6.20 16.87
C LEU A 76 6.37 7.37 17.38
N GLN A 77 5.74 8.43 17.90
CA GLN A 77 6.46 9.57 18.47
C GLN A 77 7.37 9.15 19.63
N LYS A 78 6.84 8.44 20.63
CA LYS A 78 7.65 7.97 21.78
C LYS A 78 8.74 7.01 21.34
N LYS A 79 8.44 6.11 20.40
CA LYS A 79 9.44 5.20 19.81
C LYS A 79 10.56 5.98 19.13
N ASN A 80 10.23 6.97 18.30
CA ASN A 80 11.22 7.76 17.59
C ASN A 80 12.06 8.60 18.56
N ALA A 81 11.46 9.19 19.61
CA ALA A 81 12.19 9.88 20.66
C ALA A 81 13.20 8.97 21.37
N ARG A 82 12.81 7.73 21.69
CA ARG A 82 13.72 6.73 22.27
C ARG A 82 14.85 6.37 21.31
N ASP A 83 14.54 6.11 20.04
CA ASP A 83 15.53 5.80 19.02
C ASP A 83 16.57 6.93 18.90
N LEU A 84 16.16 8.18 19.07
CA LEU A 84 17.08 9.32 19.06
C LEU A 84 17.95 9.45 20.28
N LEU A 85 17.40 9.21 21.46
CA LEU A 85 18.20 9.14 22.69
C LEU A 85 19.24 8.03 22.60
N ALA A 86 18.91 6.93 21.91
CA ALA A 86 19.84 5.85 21.59
C ALA A 86 20.83 6.19 20.44
N GLY A 87 20.83 7.42 19.93
CA GLY A 87 21.78 7.89 18.91
C GLY A 87 21.44 7.49 17.47
N ARG A 88 20.24 6.94 17.20
CA ARG A 88 19.83 6.61 15.83
C ARG A 88 19.69 7.88 14.99
N THR A 89 20.42 7.96 13.88
CA THR A 89 20.34 9.08 12.93
C THR A 89 19.97 8.60 11.54
N CYS A 90 19.40 9.50 10.74
CA CYS A 90 19.17 9.24 9.33
C CYS A 90 20.49 9.39 8.56
N LEU A 91 20.94 8.34 7.87
CA LEU A 91 22.16 8.40 7.05
C LEU A 91 22.06 9.45 5.93
N GLY A 92 20.87 9.66 5.36
CA GLY A 92 20.70 10.52 4.18
C GLY A 92 20.51 12.02 4.48
N CYS A 93 20.18 12.42 5.70
CA CYS A 93 19.96 13.84 6.02
C CYS A 93 20.33 14.24 7.45
N SER A 94 20.88 13.32 8.24
CA SER A 94 21.24 13.51 9.66
C SER A 94 20.10 14.03 10.56
N ASN A 95 18.87 14.08 10.06
CA ASN A 95 17.74 14.59 10.81
C ASN A 95 17.35 13.61 11.92
N LYS A 96 17.08 14.19 13.09
CA LYS A 96 16.72 13.52 14.32
C LYS A 96 15.21 13.28 14.42
N ALA A 97 14.32 14.04 13.82
CA ALA A 97 12.88 13.92 14.12
C ALA A 97 12.01 13.32 12.99
N PRO A 98 12.26 12.11 12.45
CA PRO A 98 11.38 11.58 11.42
C PRO A 98 10.10 10.98 12.02
N SER A 99 9.04 10.93 11.22
CA SER A 99 7.78 10.25 11.55
C SER A 99 7.90 8.73 11.48
N SER A 100 8.83 8.20 10.67
CA SER A 100 9.10 6.77 10.54
C SER A 100 10.57 6.48 10.23
N TRP A 101 11.03 5.31 10.71
CA TRP A 101 12.37 4.77 10.45
C TRP A 101 12.31 3.55 9.54
N HIS A 102 13.23 3.47 8.59
CA HIS A 102 13.42 2.36 7.68
C HIS A 102 14.87 1.89 7.71
N ARG A 103 15.11 0.59 7.51
CA ARG A 103 16.47 0.07 7.31
C ARG A 103 16.98 0.52 5.94
N HIS A 104 18.24 0.92 5.87
CA HIS A 104 18.86 1.25 4.60
C HIS A 104 18.95 -0.03 3.73
N PRO A 105 18.50 -0.01 2.45
CA PRO A 105 18.41 -1.24 1.65
C PRO A 105 19.75 -1.89 1.27
N ILE A 106 20.85 -1.13 1.27
CA ILE A 106 22.20 -1.61 0.91
C ILE A 106 23.14 -1.69 2.13
N ILE A 107 23.37 -0.55 2.79
CA ILE A 107 24.25 -0.46 3.94
C ILE A 107 23.59 -1.08 5.18
N ASN A 108 24.13 -2.20 5.65
CA ASN A 108 23.66 -2.85 6.87
C ASN A 108 23.85 -1.96 8.10
N GLY A 109 22.90 -2.00 9.03
CA GLY A 109 22.92 -1.19 10.26
C GLY A 109 22.53 0.28 10.07
N ALA A 110 22.63 0.82 8.86
CA ALA A 110 22.20 2.18 8.58
C ALA A 110 20.67 2.31 8.55
N SER A 111 20.18 3.47 9.01
CA SER A 111 18.75 3.80 9.04
C SER A 111 18.47 5.03 8.18
N LEU A 112 17.32 5.02 7.51
CA LEU A 112 16.81 6.15 6.74
C LEU A 112 15.48 6.62 7.34
N CYS A 113 15.25 7.93 7.35
CA CYS A 113 13.93 8.47 7.59
C CYS A 113 13.00 8.19 6.40
N GLY A 114 11.68 8.20 6.61
CA GLY A 114 10.68 8.02 5.53
C GLY A 114 10.98 8.79 4.24
N PRO A 115 11.24 10.11 4.29
CA PRO A 115 11.59 10.89 3.11
C PRO A 115 12.86 10.42 2.40
N CYS A 116 13.95 10.16 3.13
CA CYS A 116 15.20 9.67 2.54
C CYS A 116 15.07 8.25 2.00
N TYR A 117 14.27 7.40 2.64
CA TYR A 117 13.95 6.06 2.16
C TYR A 117 13.19 6.14 0.82
N SER A 118 12.19 7.01 0.70
CA SER A 118 11.47 7.23 -0.55
C SER A 118 12.39 7.78 -1.65
N ARG A 119 13.25 8.76 -1.33
CA ARG A 119 14.24 9.29 -2.29
C ARG A 119 15.22 8.23 -2.76
N PHE A 120 15.74 7.41 -1.84
CA PHE A 120 16.63 6.29 -2.18
C PHE A 120 15.97 5.36 -3.21
N HIS A 121 14.70 5.00 -2.99
CA HIS A 121 13.97 4.18 -3.96
C HIS A 121 13.65 4.90 -5.27
N ALA A 122 13.56 6.23 -5.29
CA ALA A 122 13.42 6.97 -6.54
C ALA A 122 14.73 7.01 -7.33
N THR A 123 15.85 7.34 -6.68
CA THR A 123 17.16 7.49 -7.35
C THR A 123 17.78 6.16 -7.74
N HIS A 124 17.63 5.12 -6.92
CA HIS A 124 18.16 3.78 -7.19
C HIS A 124 17.38 3.02 -8.28
N THR A 125 16.49 3.72 -8.97
CA THR A 125 15.73 3.20 -10.10
C THR A 125 16.11 3.83 -11.44
N VAL A 126 16.98 4.84 -11.41
CA VAL A 126 17.54 5.45 -12.62
C VAL A 126 18.38 4.41 -13.36
N GLY A 127 18.12 4.26 -14.67
CA GLY A 127 18.80 3.29 -15.54
C GLY A 127 18.25 1.87 -15.49
N ARG A 128 17.18 1.59 -14.73
CA ARG A 128 16.52 0.28 -14.77
C ARG A 128 15.56 0.17 -15.94
N THR A 129 15.58 -0.99 -16.59
CA THR A 129 14.60 -1.39 -17.60
C THR A 129 13.87 -2.65 -17.15
N CYS A 130 12.60 -2.76 -17.52
CA CYS A 130 11.83 -3.97 -17.27
C CYS A 130 12.32 -5.07 -18.20
N HIS A 131 12.68 -6.22 -17.64
CA HIS A 131 13.17 -7.36 -18.43
C HIS A 131 12.16 -7.84 -19.48
N GLU A 132 10.86 -7.78 -19.19
CA GLU A 132 9.80 -8.31 -20.07
C GLU A 132 9.32 -7.32 -21.12
N CYS A 133 9.19 -6.05 -20.75
CA CYS A 133 8.52 -5.06 -21.60
C CYS A 133 9.41 -3.87 -21.95
N GLY A 134 10.67 -3.87 -21.53
CA GLY A 134 11.65 -2.81 -21.80
C GLY A 134 11.34 -1.44 -21.18
N CYS A 135 10.21 -1.27 -20.48
CA CYS A 135 9.83 0.05 -19.98
C CYS A 135 10.89 0.58 -19.00
N THR A 136 11.22 1.86 -19.12
CA THR A 136 12.20 2.56 -18.27
C THR A 136 11.55 3.27 -17.09
N THR A 137 10.22 3.39 -17.11
CA THR A 137 9.47 4.13 -16.09
C THR A 137 8.41 3.24 -15.44
N THR A 138 8.39 3.21 -14.11
CA THR A 138 7.35 2.56 -13.32
C THR A 138 7.35 3.11 -11.90
N ARG A 139 6.22 3.00 -11.20
CA ARG A 139 6.12 3.43 -9.79
C ARG A 139 6.87 2.54 -8.79
N SER A 140 7.24 1.32 -9.19
CA SER A 140 7.96 0.38 -8.35
C SER A 140 8.64 -0.70 -9.17
N TRP A 141 9.89 -1.01 -8.80
CA TRP A 141 10.72 -2.03 -9.41
C TRP A 141 10.83 -3.23 -8.48
N LEU A 142 10.56 -4.43 -9.02
CA LEU A 142 10.58 -5.69 -8.29
C LEU A 142 11.64 -6.63 -8.88
N LYS A 143 12.10 -7.58 -8.08
CA LYS A 143 13.06 -8.59 -8.53
C LYS A 143 12.40 -9.53 -9.54
N HIS A 144 13.12 -9.83 -10.62
CA HIS A 144 12.73 -10.86 -11.57
C HIS A 144 12.93 -12.27 -10.96
N PRO A 145 12.06 -13.25 -11.24
CA PRO A 145 12.20 -14.62 -10.74
C PRO A 145 13.49 -15.33 -11.20
N SER A 146 14.09 -14.88 -12.32
CA SER A 146 15.35 -15.45 -12.84
C SER A 146 16.57 -15.18 -11.94
N GLY A 147 16.48 -14.28 -10.95
CA GLY A 147 17.56 -14.00 -10.00
C GLY A 147 18.78 -13.25 -10.57
N SER A 148 18.88 -13.06 -11.89
CA SER A 148 20.04 -12.51 -12.60
C SER A 148 20.23 -10.98 -12.49
N GLY A 149 19.75 -10.36 -11.42
CA GLY A 149 19.71 -8.89 -11.29
C GLY A 149 18.67 -8.21 -12.20
N ALA A 150 17.99 -8.99 -13.05
CA ALA A 150 16.87 -8.53 -13.86
C ALA A 150 15.75 -7.96 -12.98
N SER A 151 15.11 -6.90 -13.46
CA SER A 151 14.04 -6.19 -12.76
C SER A 151 12.74 -6.27 -13.53
N TRP A 152 11.62 -6.42 -12.81
CA TRP A 152 10.27 -6.27 -13.34
C TRP A 152 9.69 -4.92 -12.93
N CYS A 153 8.98 -4.28 -13.86
CA CYS A 153 8.06 -3.24 -13.50
C CYS A 153 6.85 -3.82 -12.75
N VAL A 154 6.19 -3.00 -11.93
CA VAL A 154 5.05 -3.46 -11.12
C VAL A 154 3.93 -4.08 -11.95
N ALA A 155 3.73 -3.64 -13.21
CA ALA A 155 2.71 -4.19 -14.08
C ALA A 155 3.03 -5.61 -14.55
N CYS A 156 4.29 -5.89 -14.91
CA CYS A 156 4.74 -7.23 -15.31
C CYS A 156 4.69 -8.21 -14.13
N TRP A 157 5.18 -7.77 -12.97
CA TRP A 157 5.09 -8.57 -11.74
C TRP A 157 3.64 -8.91 -11.37
N GLN A 158 2.72 -7.95 -11.46
CA GLN A 158 1.29 -8.19 -11.19
C GLN A 158 0.67 -9.19 -12.17
N ARG A 159 1.08 -9.17 -13.45
CA ARG A 159 0.61 -10.15 -14.45
C ARG A 159 1.06 -11.56 -14.10
N ASP A 160 2.36 -11.75 -13.83
CA ASP A 160 2.91 -13.05 -13.41
C ASP A 160 2.25 -13.57 -12.13
N TYR A 161 2.14 -12.73 -11.10
CA TYR A 161 1.49 -13.09 -9.85
C TYR A 161 0.05 -13.58 -10.06
N ARG A 162 -0.73 -12.87 -10.90
CA ARG A 162 -2.11 -13.25 -11.21
C ARG A 162 -2.18 -14.56 -12.01
N ALA A 163 -1.26 -14.79 -12.94
CA ALA A 163 -1.18 -16.03 -13.70
C ALA A 163 -0.90 -17.23 -12.79
N LYS A 164 0.11 -17.10 -11.90
CA LYS A 164 0.44 -18.13 -10.90
C LYS A 164 -0.71 -18.42 -9.96
N LYS A 165 -1.38 -17.38 -9.46
CA LYS A 165 -2.55 -17.53 -8.60
C LYS A 165 -3.69 -18.29 -9.29
N ARG A 166 -4.01 -17.95 -10.55
CA ARG A 166 -5.03 -18.67 -11.33
C ARG A 166 -4.64 -20.12 -11.58
N ALA A 167 -3.38 -20.39 -11.90
CA ALA A 167 -2.88 -21.76 -12.09
C ALA A 167 -3.01 -22.59 -10.81
N ALA A 168 -2.67 -22.01 -9.65
CA ALA A 168 -2.86 -22.66 -8.35
C ALA A 168 -4.33 -22.95 -8.05
N GLU A 169 -5.24 -21.99 -8.29
CA GLU A 169 -6.69 -22.17 -8.11
C GLU A 169 -7.29 -23.23 -9.06
N LEU A 170 -6.73 -23.40 -10.26
CA LEU A 170 -7.14 -24.47 -11.19
C LEU A 170 -6.61 -25.84 -10.75
N ALA A 171 -5.38 -25.90 -10.23
CA ALA A 171 -4.78 -27.12 -9.73
C ALA A 171 -5.54 -27.67 -8.50
N THR A 172 -5.97 -26.79 -7.59
CA THR A 172 -6.75 -27.22 -6.42
C THR A 172 -8.11 -27.77 -6.81
N LYS A 173 -8.80 -27.17 -7.78
CA LYS A 173 -10.10 -27.65 -8.29
C LYS A 173 -10.00 -29.03 -8.96
N LYS A 174 -8.91 -29.29 -9.68
CA LYS A 174 -8.68 -30.59 -10.35
C LYS A 174 -8.31 -31.72 -9.39
N GLY A 175 -7.81 -31.41 -8.19
CA GLY A 175 -7.50 -32.41 -7.16
C GLY A 175 -8.66 -32.78 -6.24
N THR A 176 -9.78 -32.07 -6.33
CA THR A 176 -11.00 -32.28 -5.51
C THR A 176 -12.18 -32.87 -6.31
N SER A 177 -11.94 -33.28 -7.57
CA SER A 177 -12.88 -34.03 -8.41
C SER A 177 -12.27 -35.40 -8.69
#